data_AF-A0A959PI83-F1
#
_entry.id   AF-A0A959PI83-F1
#
_cell.length_a   1.000
_cell.length_b   1.000
_cell.length_c   1.000
_cell.angle_alpha   90.00
_cell.angle_beta   90.00
_cell.angle_gamma   90.00
#
_symmetry.space_group_name_H-M   'P 1'
#
loop_
_entity.id
_entity.type
_entity.pdbx_description
1 polymer ?
#
loop_
_entity_poly.entity_id
_entity_poly.type
_entity_poly.pdbx_seq_one_letter_code
_entity_poly.pdbx_strand_id
1 'polypeptide(L)'
;MKKQWFIQFINSRLLLITVVTLTVFSTGCIIVTDHEYGPRGANGRAFFGIDYDWQAPYSYWDNNPSVPNNPWFGEMYRTTPGVYDFEYFVNPWEYWYGTYQMWINPGQPGQPYGVAGAPGDDSYLLLICNPNGFYFEDWEECGCYRSGEEDVVIIERTEGEFNYRVEMRKTTIHERPTAQLPKYRAN
;
A
#
# COMPACT_ATOMS: atom_id res chain seq x y z
N MET A 1 -76.99 44.34 23.17
CA MET A 1 -76.74 43.54 21.94
C MET A 1 -75.24 43.52 21.66
N LYS A 2 -74.72 42.33 21.33
CA LYS A 2 -73.38 41.98 20.78
C LYS A 2 -72.29 41.46 21.75
N LYS A 3 -72.09 40.14 21.58
CA LYS A 3 -70.83 39.38 21.44
C LYS A 3 -69.95 39.22 22.69
N GLN A 4 -70.09 38.05 23.33
CA GLN A 4 -69.00 37.43 24.06
C GLN A 4 -68.73 36.02 23.49
N TRP A 5 -67.54 35.90 22.89
CA TRP A 5 -66.60 34.79 22.95
C TRP A 5 -67.10 33.37 22.64
N PHE A 6 -67.06 33.07 21.35
CA PHE A 6 -66.62 31.77 20.84
C PHE A 6 -65.17 31.49 21.30
N ILE A 7 -64.79 30.21 21.31
CA ILE A 7 -63.45 29.63 21.50
C ILE A 7 -63.20 29.12 22.93
N GLN A 8 -63.50 27.84 23.16
CA GLN A 8 -62.59 26.84 23.74
C GLN A 8 -63.35 25.55 24.07
N PHE A 9 -63.81 24.81 23.06
CA PHE A 9 -64.23 23.41 23.26
C PHE A 9 -63.93 22.59 22.01
N ILE A 10 -62.71 22.75 21.49
CA ILE A 10 -62.22 21.94 20.39
C ILE A 10 -60.83 21.41 20.82
N ASN A 11 -60.72 20.08 20.83
CA ASN A 11 -59.49 19.29 20.76
C ASN A 11 -58.74 18.93 22.05
N SER A 12 -59.40 18.48 23.12
CA SER A 12 -58.70 17.65 24.13
C SER A 12 -58.61 16.17 23.70
N ARG A 13 -59.65 15.62 23.06
CA ARG A 13 -59.68 14.23 22.57
C ARG A 13 -58.81 14.01 21.34
N LEU A 14 -58.72 15.00 20.44
CA LEU A 14 -57.87 14.93 19.25
C LEU A 14 -56.39 14.97 19.65
N LEU A 15 -56.01 15.84 20.59
CA LEU A 15 -54.63 15.96 21.09
C LEU A 15 -54.13 14.66 21.75
N LEU A 16 -54.99 13.97 22.50
CA LEU A 16 -54.66 12.69 23.16
C LEU A 16 -54.45 11.56 22.15
N ILE A 17 -55.27 11.50 21.09
CA ILE A 17 -55.11 10.50 20.03
C ILE A 17 -53.82 10.76 19.25
N THR A 18 -53.50 12.02 18.93
CA THR A 18 -52.26 12.36 18.21
C THR A 18 -51.01 12.02 19.03
N VAL A 19 -51.01 12.29 20.34
CA VAL A 19 -49.89 11.98 21.23
C VAL A 19 -49.71 10.46 21.38
N VAL A 20 -50.79 9.69 21.50
CA VAL A 20 -50.71 8.22 21.60
C VAL A 20 -50.29 7.59 20.27
N THR A 21 -50.70 8.11 19.11
CA THR A 21 -50.18 7.62 17.83
C THR A 21 -48.70 7.94 17.65
N LEU A 22 -48.23 9.10 18.11
CA LEU A 22 -46.82 9.52 17.94
C LEU A 22 -45.85 8.71 18.84
N THR A 23 -46.29 8.22 19.99
CA THR A 23 -45.46 7.39 20.90
C THR A 23 -45.38 5.93 20.49
N VAL A 24 -46.34 5.41 19.70
CA VAL A 24 -46.32 4.01 19.22
C VAL A 24 -45.37 3.83 18.02
N PHE A 25 -45.08 4.90 17.26
CA PHE A 25 -44.09 4.85 16.17
C PHE A 25 -42.63 4.90 16.63
N SER A 26 -42.36 5.18 17.91
CA SER A 26 -40.99 5.31 18.45
C SER A 26 -40.48 4.07 19.20
N THR A 27 -41.27 2.99 19.30
CA THR A 27 -40.79 1.69 19.78
C THR A 27 -40.25 0.82 18.64
N GLY A 28 -39.41 1.40 17.77
CA GLY A 28 -38.58 0.62 16.87
C GLY A 28 -37.49 -0.06 17.70
N CYS A 29 -37.69 -1.32 18.05
CA CYS A 29 -36.65 -2.15 18.65
C CYS A 29 -35.54 -2.29 17.60
N ILE A 30 -34.40 -1.60 17.78
CA ILE A 30 -33.20 -1.87 17.00
C ILE A 30 -32.69 -3.22 17.48
N ILE A 31 -33.02 -4.27 16.74
CA ILE A 31 -32.38 -5.57 16.93
C ILE A 31 -30.97 -5.41 16.35
N VAL A 32 -29.99 -5.11 17.22
CA VAL A 32 -28.58 -5.35 16.88
C VAL A 32 -28.42 -6.86 16.93
N THR A 33 -28.60 -7.53 15.79
CA THR A 33 -28.19 -8.92 15.65
C THR A 33 -26.68 -8.94 15.71
N ASP A 34 -26.13 -9.33 16.85
CA ASP A 34 -24.71 -9.61 17.00
C ASP A 34 -24.42 -10.86 16.16
N HIS A 35 -24.08 -10.64 14.90
CA HIS A 35 -23.76 -11.72 13.99
C HIS A 35 -22.37 -12.23 14.32
N GLU A 36 -22.20 -13.54 14.39
CA GLU A 36 -20.87 -14.13 14.39
C GLU A 36 -20.18 -13.77 13.06
N TYR A 37 -19.11 -13.00 13.15
CA TYR A 37 -18.30 -12.62 12.00
C TYR A 37 -17.35 -13.78 11.66
N GLY A 38 -17.19 -14.05 10.37
CA GLY A 38 -16.20 -15.01 9.91
C GLY A 38 -14.76 -14.58 10.20
N PRO A 39 -13.78 -15.46 9.95
CA PRO A 39 -12.38 -15.10 10.09
C PRO A 39 -11.97 -14.04 9.06
N ARG A 40 -10.94 -13.26 9.40
CA ARG A 40 -10.28 -12.36 8.45
C ARG A 40 -9.66 -13.16 7.31
N GLY A 41 -9.70 -12.61 6.10
CA GLY A 41 -8.93 -13.15 4.98
C GLY A 41 -7.43 -13.16 5.27
N ALA A 42 -6.70 -14.04 4.57
CA ALA A 42 -5.24 -14.08 4.66
C ALA A 42 -4.64 -12.76 4.12
N ASN A 43 -3.53 -12.31 4.70
CA ASN A 43 -2.78 -11.20 4.13
C ASN A 43 -2.07 -11.63 2.84
N GLY A 44 -1.87 -10.68 1.93
CA GLY A 44 -1.00 -10.85 0.79
C GLY A 44 0.46 -11.06 1.18
N ARG A 45 1.28 -11.46 0.22
CA ARG A 45 2.72 -11.69 0.34
C ARG A 45 3.48 -10.63 -0.44
N ALA A 46 4.72 -10.33 -0.02
CA ALA A 46 5.59 -9.41 -0.75
C ALA A 46 6.66 -10.18 -1.55
N PHE A 47 6.94 -9.71 -2.76
CA PHE A 47 7.95 -10.26 -3.67
C PHE A 47 8.84 -9.16 -4.23
N PHE A 48 10.15 -9.39 -4.15
CA PHE A 48 11.17 -8.47 -4.64
C PHE A 48 12.03 -9.15 -5.70
N GLY A 49 12.23 -8.48 -6.81
CA GLY A 49 13.12 -8.89 -7.87
C GLY A 49 14.05 -7.76 -8.29
N ILE A 50 15.14 -8.15 -8.94
CA ILE A 50 16.03 -7.22 -9.62
C ILE A 50 16.16 -7.63 -11.07
N ASP A 51 16.28 -6.65 -11.95
CA ASP A 51 16.52 -6.87 -13.37
C ASP A 51 17.43 -5.79 -13.95
N TYR A 52 17.68 -5.85 -15.25
CA TYR A 52 18.36 -4.81 -16.02
C TYR A 52 17.76 -4.71 -17.42
N ASP A 53 17.86 -3.53 -18.02
CA ASP A 53 17.29 -3.25 -19.34
C ASP A 53 18.13 -3.88 -20.47
N TRP A 54 19.31 -3.30 -20.76
CA TRP A 54 20.19 -3.79 -21.84
C TRP A 54 21.46 -4.46 -21.33
N GLN A 55 21.97 -4.00 -20.19
CA GLN A 55 23.25 -4.42 -19.64
C GLN A 55 23.13 -4.60 -18.13
N ALA A 56 23.57 -5.75 -17.65
CA ALA A 56 23.66 -6.03 -16.23
C ALA A 56 24.50 -4.97 -15.50
N PRO A 57 24.16 -4.60 -14.25
CA PRO A 57 24.96 -3.67 -13.48
C PRO A 57 26.39 -4.20 -13.30
N TYR A 58 27.38 -3.31 -13.16
CA TYR A 58 28.75 -3.73 -12.86
C TYR A 58 28.81 -4.56 -11.56
N SER A 59 28.04 -4.13 -10.54
CA SER A 59 27.79 -4.93 -9.35
C SER A 59 26.49 -4.53 -8.66
N TYR A 60 25.92 -5.43 -7.88
CA TYR A 60 24.68 -5.19 -7.12
C TYR A 60 24.80 -5.72 -5.69
N TRP A 61 24.22 -5.00 -4.75
CA TRP A 61 24.08 -5.38 -3.35
C TRP A 61 22.75 -4.87 -2.78
N ASP A 62 22.16 -5.66 -1.89
CA ASP A 62 21.13 -5.21 -0.95
C ASP A 62 21.25 -5.97 0.39
N ASN A 63 20.59 -5.47 1.42
CA ASN A 63 20.54 -6.14 2.73
C ASN A 63 19.32 -7.07 2.90
N ASN A 64 18.55 -7.32 1.84
CA ASN A 64 17.39 -8.22 1.87
C ASN A 64 17.82 -9.69 1.92
N PRO A 65 17.53 -10.43 3.01
CA PRO A 65 17.99 -11.80 3.16
C PRO A 65 17.32 -12.78 2.19
N SER A 66 16.19 -12.41 1.58
CA SER A 66 15.51 -13.24 0.60
C SER A 66 16.21 -13.28 -0.75
N VAL A 67 17.00 -12.24 -1.07
CA VAL A 67 17.76 -12.18 -2.32
C VAL A 67 19.08 -12.93 -2.12
N PRO A 68 19.34 -14.01 -2.87
CA PRO A 68 20.56 -14.80 -2.70
C PRO A 68 21.79 -14.06 -3.22
N ASN A 69 22.97 -14.56 -2.87
CA ASN A 69 24.19 -14.22 -3.60
C ASN A 69 24.09 -14.79 -5.02
N ASN A 70 24.49 -14.01 -6.02
CA ASN A 70 24.31 -14.28 -7.44
C ASN A 70 22.82 -14.54 -7.82
N PRO A 71 21.94 -13.55 -7.64
CA PRO A 71 20.53 -13.65 -8.00
C PRO A 71 20.34 -13.86 -9.50
N TRP A 72 19.23 -14.48 -9.85
CA TRP A 72 18.74 -14.57 -11.22
C TRP A 72 17.98 -13.29 -11.52
N PHE A 73 18.46 -12.51 -12.48
CA PHE A 73 17.77 -11.30 -12.92
C PHE A 73 16.41 -11.64 -13.55
N GLY A 74 15.38 -10.86 -13.22
CA GLY A 74 13.98 -11.10 -13.58
C GLY A 74 13.23 -12.06 -12.64
N GLU A 75 13.92 -12.75 -11.72
CA GLU A 75 13.29 -13.64 -10.73
C GLU A 75 12.75 -12.85 -9.54
N MET A 76 11.57 -13.26 -9.06
CA MET A 76 10.91 -12.66 -7.90
C MET A 76 11.14 -13.50 -6.64
N TYR A 77 11.81 -12.93 -5.65
CA TYR A 77 12.06 -13.57 -4.35
C TYR A 77 11.01 -13.17 -3.33
N ARG A 78 10.44 -14.14 -2.62
CA ARG A 78 9.51 -13.85 -1.52
C ARG A 78 10.23 -13.11 -0.40
N THR A 79 9.80 -11.88 -0.12
CA THR A 79 10.47 -10.96 0.81
C THR A 79 9.56 -10.63 1.99
N THR A 80 10.18 -10.40 3.14
CA THR A 80 9.47 -9.93 4.33
C THR A 80 9.16 -8.44 4.16
N PRO A 81 7.97 -7.94 4.52
CA PRO A 81 7.69 -6.51 4.49
C PRO A 81 8.67 -5.75 5.41
N GLY A 82 9.19 -4.63 4.93
CA GLY A 82 10.27 -3.92 5.62
C GLY A 82 10.96 -2.88 4.75
N VAL A 83 11.98 -2.25 5.32
CA VAL A 83 12.86 -1.30 4.62
C VAL A 83 14.22 -1.97 4.44
N TYR A 84 14.74 -1.88 3.21
CA TYR A 84 15.98 -2.50 2.80
C TYR A 84 16.88 -1.47 2.13
N ASP A 85 18.18 -1.58 2.38
CA ASP A 85 19.21 -0.78 1.73
C ASP A 85 19.69 -1.52 0.49
N PHE A 86 20.04 -0.76 -0.54
CA PHE A 86 20.64 -1.31 -1.75
C PHE A 86 21.71 -0.37 -2.31
N GLU A 87 22.59 -0.95 -3.12
CA GLU A 87 23.52 -0.22 -3.98
C GLU A 87 23.78 -1.02 -5.28
N TYR A 88 23.77 -0.35 -6.42
CA TYR A 88 24.15 -0.95 -7.69
C TYR A 88 25.06 -0.03 -8.50
N PHE A 89 26.14 -0.61 -9.03
CA PHE A 89 27.17 0.08 -9.77
C PHE A 89 26.84 0.05 -11.25
N VAL A 90 26.86 1.22 -11.89
CA VAL A 90 26.75 1.35 -13.35
C VAL A 90 28.08 0.99 -13.99
N ASN A 91 29.18 1.42 -13.37
CA ASN A 91 30.56 1.14 -13.75
C ASN A 91 31.42 1.08 -12.47
N PRO A 92 32.75 0.87 -12.53
CA PRO A 92 33.57 0.77 -11.32
C PRO A 92 33.59 2.01 -10.41
N TRP A 93 33.09 3.15 -10.87
CA TRP A 93 33.22 4.45 -10.21
C TRP A 93 31.88 5.07 -9.83
N GLU A 94 30.85 4.90 -10.66
CA GLU A 94 29.52 5.49 -10.50
C GLU A 94 28.49 4.43 -10.09
N TYR A 95 27.67 4.78 -9.11
CA TYR A 95 26.66 3.87 -8.59
C TYR A 95 25.46 4.60 -8.01
N TRP A 96 24.35 3.89 -7.93
CA TRP A 96 23.13 4.31 -7.26
C TRP A 96 23.02 3.59 -5.93
N TYR A 97 22.55 4.29 -4.90
CA TYR A 97 22.28 3.71 -3.59
C TYR A 97 21.00 4.30 -3.01
N GLY A 98 20.43 3.61 -2.02
CA GLY A 98 19.25 4.11 -1.36
C GLY A 98 18.53 3.05 -0.57
N THR A 99 17.23 3.27 -0.39
CA THR A 99 16.34 2.35 0.31
C THR A 99 15.13 2.00 -0.54
N TYR A 100 14.64 0.79 -0.38
CA TYR A 100 13.29 0.44 -0.80
C TYR A 100 12.50 -0.13 0.38
N GLN A 101 11.23 0.22 0.43
CA GLN A 101 10.28 -0.20 1.43
C GLN A 101 9.19 -1.01 0.74
N MET A 102 8.86 -2.17 1.31
CA MET A 102 7.80 -3.04 0.85
C MET A 102 6.74 -3.23 1.93
N TRP A 103 5.48 -3.19 1.50
CA TRP A 103 4.32 -3.48 2.34
C TRP A 103 3.53 -4.66 1.78
N ILE A 104 2.48 -5.06 2.50
CA ILE A 104 1.54 -6.11 2.11
C ILE A 104 0.11 -5.59 2.18
N ASN A 105 -0.73 -6.10 1.30
CA ASN A 105 -2.16 -5.81 1.36
C ASN A 105 -2.83 -6.71 2.42
N PRO A 106 -3.52 -6.13 3.41
CA PRO A 106 -4.19 -6.92 4.44
C PRO A 106 -5.40 -7.65 3.86
N GLY A 107 -5.69 -8.84 4.38
CA GLY A 107 -6.95 -9.52 4.08
C GLY A 107 -8.16 -8.75 4.61
N GLN A 108 -9.29 -8.85 3.90
CA GLN A 108 -10.52 -8.18 4.27
C GLN A 108 -11.09 -8.73 5.58
N PRO A 109 -11.79 -7.90 6.38
CA PRO A 109 -12.54 -8.39 7.53
C PRO A 109 -13.52 -9.51 7.14
N GLY A 110 -13.71 -10.46 8.05
CA GLY A 110 -14.80 -11.41 7.93
C GLY A 110 -16.15 -10.72 7.85
N GLN A 111 -17.12 -11.38 7.25
CA GLN A 111 -18.48 -10.90 7.05
C GLN A 111 -19.44 -11.60 8.03
N PRO A 112 -20.65 -11.05 8.24
CA PRO A 112 -21.68 -11.70 9.05
C PRO A 112 -22.00 -13.13 8.59
N TYR A 113 -22.53 -13.94 9.50
CA TYR A 113 -22.88 -15.36 9.27
C TYR A 113 -21.67 -16.26 9.03
N GLY A 114 -20.53 -15.96 9.67
CA GLY A 114 -19.32 -16.78 9.60
C GLY A 114 -18.58 -16.75 8.26
N VAL A 115 -18.96 -15.85 7.34
CA VAL A 115 -18.34 -15.76 6.01
C VAL A 115 -16.95 -15.16 6.13
N ALA A 116 -15.93 -15.88 5.64
CA ALA A 116 -14.55 -15.41 5.67
C ALA A 116 -14.35 -14.18 4.79
N GLY A 117 -13.45 -13.29 5.21
CA GLY A 117 -13.03 -12.15 4.40
C GLY A 117 -12.20 -12.59 3.20
N ALA A 118 -12.24 -11.81 2.11
CA ALA A 118 -11.37 -12.03 0.96
C ALA A 118 -9.89 -11.90 1.32
N PRO A 119 -8.99 -12.70 0.73
CA PRO A 119 -7.55 -12.52 0.90
C PRO A 119 -7.08 -11.17 0.35
N GLY A 120 -5.99 -10.65 0.90
CA GLY A 120 -5.30 -9.48 0.35
C GLY A 120 -4.42 -9.87 -0.84
N ASP A 121 -4.27 -8.96 -1.80
CA ASP A 121 -3.45 -9.18 -2.99
C ASP A 121 -1.97 -9.23 -2.64
N ASP A 122 -1.21 -10.06 -3.37
CA ASP A 122 0.25 -10.06 -3.28
C ASP A 122 0.82 -8.72 -3.77
N SER A 123 2.00 -8.35 -3.28
CA SER A 123 2.69 -7.11 -3.60
C SER A 123 4.02 -7.39 -4.29
N TYR A 124 4.29 -6.70 -5.40
CA TYR A 124 5.46 -6.95 -6.25
C TYR A 124 6.29 -5.68 -6.44
N LEU A 125 7.62 -5.85 -6.40
CA LEU A 125 8.59 -4.82 -6.76
C LEU A 125 9.71 -5.45 -7.59
N LEU A 126 9.80 -5.10 -8.87
CA LEU A 126 10.93 -5.42 -9.74
C LEU A 126 11.77 -4.16 -9.96
N LEU A 127 13.00 -4.15 -9.45
CA LEU A 127 13.92 -3.03 -9.66
C LEU A 127 14.78 -3.26 -10.91
N ILE A 128 14.49 -2.54 -12.00
CA ILE A 128 15.24 -2.65 -13.26
C ILE A 128 16.38 -1.65 -13.26
N CYS A 129 17.61 -2.13 -13.12
CA CYS A 129 18.82 -1.33 -13.06
C CYS A 129 19.11 -0.68 -14.42
N ASN A 130 19.34 0.63 -14.45
CA ASN A 130 19.71 1.38 -15.65
C ASN A 130 20.73 2.49 -15.29
N PRO A 131 21.64 2.90 -16.19
CA PRO A 131 22.59 3.99 -15.94
C PRO A 131 21.98 5.29 -15.35
N ASN A 132 20.72 5.58 -15.70
CA ASN A 132 20.00 6.79 -15.28
C ASN A 132 19.17 6.61 -14.00
N GLY A 133 19.33 5.50 -13.28
CA GLY A 133 18.51 5.17 -12.12
C GLY A 133 17.64 3.95 -12.41
N PHE A 134 16.88 3.49 -11.42
CA PHE A 134 15.89 2.44 -11.69
C PHE A 134 14.88 2.87 -12.74
N TYR A 135 14.37 1.89 -13.47
CA TYR A 135 13.24 1.96 -14.38
C TYR A 135 12.22 0.86 -13.99
N PHE A 136 10.97 0.98 -14.44
CA PHE A 136 9.88 0.02 -14.28
C PHE A 136 9.25 -0.15 -15.66
N GLU A 137 8.82 -1.34 -16.09
CA GLU A 137 8.24 -1.47 -17.45
C GLU A 137 7.03 -0.53 -17.68
N ASP A 138 6.23 -0.28 -16.62
CA ASP A 138 5.09 0.64 -16.66
C ASP A 138 5.48 2.13 -16.54
N TRP A 139 6.76 2.48 -16.54
CA TRP A 139 7.26 3.79 -16.09
C TRP A 139 6.82 4.99 -16.95
N GLU A 140 6.48 4.80 -18.22
CA GLU A 140 5.90 5.87 -19.04
C GLU A 140 4.45 6.20 -18.63
N GLU A 141 3.74 5.24 -18.05
CA GLU A 141 2.34 5.36 -17.61
C GLU A 141 2.19 5.37 -16.08
N CYS A 142 3.28 5.18 -15.34
CA CYS A 142 3.20 5.10 -13.89
C CYS A 142 2.89 6.49 -13.34
N GLY A 143 1.81 6.60 -12.57
CA GLY A 143 1.47 7.79 -11.77
C GLY A 143 2.46 8.04 -10.62
N CYS A 144 3.72 7.66 -10.80
CA CYS A 144 4.78 7.77 -9.83
C CYS A 144 5.13 9.23 -9.60
N TYR A 145 5.05 9.67 -8.35
CA TYR A 145 5.57 10.97 -7.97
C TYR A 145 7.09 10.94 -7.96
N ARG A 146 7.73 11.65 -8.90
CA ARG A 146 9.16 11.95 -8.87
C ARG A 146 9.37 13.27 -8.12
N SER A 147 9.77 13.20 -6.86
CA SER A 147 10.43 14.36 -6.23
C SER A 147 11.92 14.14 -6.16
N GLY A 148 12.67 14.91 -6.94
CA GLY A 148 14.06 15.11 -6.66
C GLY A 148 14.74 16.05 -7.64
N GLU A 149 15.87 16.55 -7.19
CA GLU A 149 16.94 17.13 -8.01
C GLU A 149 17.48 16.03 -8.96
N GLU A 150 18.30 16.37 -9.97
CA GLU A 150 18.79 15.42 -11.00
C GLU A 150 19.35 14.11 -10.43
N ASP A 151 19.89 14.15 -9.21
CA ASP A 151 20.53 13.01 -8.54
C ASP A 151 19.69 12.32 -7.48
N VAL A 152 18.42 12.69 -7.25
CA VAL A 152 17.53 12.05 -6.26
C VAL A 152 16.25 11.59 -6.91
N VAL A 153 15.84 10.35 -6.66
CA VAL A 153 14.59 9.81 -7.16
C VAL A 153 13.83 9.15 -6.03
N ILE A 154 12.64 9.65 -5.76
CA ILE A 154 11.67 9.03 -4.85
C ILE A 154 10.53 8.49 -5.71
N ILE A 155 10.06 7.28 -5.43
CA ILE A 155 8.97 6.61 -6.13
C ILE A 155 8.10 5.91 -5.09
N GLU A 156 6.80 6.12 -5.12
CA GLU A 156 5.86 5.47 -4.21
C GLU A 156 4.64 5.00 -5.00
N ARG A 157 4.22 3.75 -4.76
CA ARG A 157 3.02 3.16 -5.37
C ARG A 157 2.32 2.30 -4.32
N THR A 158 1.03 2.54 -4.11
CA THR A 158 0.20 1.90 -3.07
C THR A 158 -1.15 1.41 -3.63
N GLU A 159 -1.18 1.06 -4.92
CA GLU A 159 -2.39 0.65 -5.63
C GLU A 159 -2.30 -0.82 -6.09
N GLY A 160 -3.34 -1.59 -5.77
CA GLY A 160 -3.47 -3.00 -6.18
C GLY A 160 -2.29 -3.85 -5.72
N GLU A 161 -1.63 -4.50 -6.67
CA GLU A 161 -0.47 -5.36 -6.43
C GLU A 161 0.86 -4.59 -6.20
N PHE A 162 0.82 -3.26 -6.19
CA PHE A 162 1.99 -2.43 -5.98
C PHE A 162 1.89 -1.71 -4.65
N ASN A 163 2.72 -2.11 -3.70
CA ASN A 163 2.75 -1.52 -2.37
C ASN A 163 4.21 -1.37 -1.91
N TYR A 164 4.87 -0.33 -2.45
CA TYR A 164 6.28 -0.05 -2.19
C TYR A 164 6.63 1.44 -2.28
N ARG A 165 7.78 1.78 -1.70
CA ARG A 165 8.45 3.09 -1.86
C ARG A 165 9.94 2.87 -2.12
N VAL A 166 10.51 3.59 -3.07
CA VAL A 166 11.94 3.56 -3.40
C VAL A 166 12.46 4.98 -3.28
N GLU A 167 13.59 5.14 -2.63
CA GLU A 167 14.31 6.41 -2.52
C GLU A 167 15.77 6.14 -2.86
N MET A 168 16.29 6.79 -3.90
CA MET A 168 17.62 6.52 -4.43
C MET A 168 18.35 7.79 -4.83
N ARG A 169 19.69 7.73 -4.75
CA ARG A 169 20.57 8.81 -5.16
C ARG A 169 21.76 8.29 -5.96
N LYS A 170 22.17 9.05 -6.97
CA LYS A 170 23.40 8.80 -7.73
C LYS A 170 24.61 9.36 -6.98
N THR A 171 25.73 8.65 -7.01
CA THR A 171 27.01 9.12 -6.45
C THR A 171 28.20 8.40 -7.08
N THR A 172 29.41 8.73 -6.63
CA THR A 172 30.65 8.08 -7.04
C THR A 172 31.39 7.47 -5.85
N ILE A 173 32.31 6.53 -6.10
CA ILE A 173 33.15 5.95 -5.04
C ILE A 173 34.06 6.97 -4.34
N HIS A 174 34.33 8.11 -4.98
CA HIS A 174 35.15 9.18 -4.41
C HIS A 174 34.35 10.00 -3.40
N GLU A 175 33.06 10.18 -3.63
CA GLU A 175 32.15 10.90 -2.74
C GLU A 175 31.65 10.03 -1.59
N ARG A 176 31.26 8.78 -1.91
CA ARG A 176 30.84 7.76 -0.95
C ARG A 176 31.54 6.45 -1.29
N PRO A 177 32.63 6.09 -0.61
CA PRO A 177 33.21 4.76 -0.73
C PRO A 177 32.19 3.70 -0.28
N THR A 178 31.98 2.66 -1.08
CA THR A 178 31.16 1.53 -0.63
C THR A 178 31.94 0.66 0.35
N ALA A 179 31.27 0.18 1.38
CA ALA A 179 31.79 -0.82 2.31
C ALA A 179 31.18 -2.22 2.06
N GLN A 180 30.28 -2.34 1.07
CA GLN A 180 29.48 -3.55 0.88
C GLN A 180 30.17 -4.53 -0.08
N LEU A 181 30.10 -5.82 0.28
CA LEU A 181 30.50 -6.89 -0.62
C LEU A 181 29.34 -7.19 -1.56
N PRO A 182 29.52 -7.08 -2.89
CA PRO A 182 28.41 -7.25 -3.81
C PRO A 182 27.85 -8.67 -3.80
N LYS A 183 26.52 -8.79 -3.87
CA LYS A 183 25.82 -10.06 -4.11
C LYS A 183 26.01 -10.52 -5.55
N TYR A 184 26.14 -9.59 -6.49
CA TYR A 184 26.42 -9.86 -7.90
C TYR A 184 27.54 -8.95 -8.41
N ARG A 185 28.42 -9.48 -9.25
CA ARG A 185 29.45 -8.71 -9.95
C ARG A 185 29.59 -9.25 -11.37
N ALA A 186 29.55 -8.35 -12.35
CA ALA A 186 29.84 -8.71 -13.73
C ALA A 186 31.29 -9.19 -13.85
N ASN A 187 31.51 -10.27 -14.61
CA ASN A 187 32.85 -10.82 -14.89
C ASN A 187 33.57 -10.02 -15.97
#